data_AF-A0A7H0H8B5-F1
#
_entry.id   AF-A0A7H0H8B5-F1
#
_cell.length_a   1.000
_cell.length_b   1.000
_cell.length_c   1.000
_cell.angle_alpha   90.00
_cell.angle_beta   90.00
_cell.angle_gamma   90.00
#
_symmetry.space_group_name_H-M   'P 1'
#
loop_
_entity.id
_entity.type
_entity.pdbx_description
1 polymer ?
#
loop_
_entity_poly.entity_id
_entity_poly.type
_entity_poly.pdbx_seq_one_letter_code
_entity_poly.pdbx_strand_id
1 'polypeptide(L)'
;MDFPPVVDLRSPAAVIAFSGWNDAGNAASDLITHLIAAYPGTDLGRIDDERYWDFQHTRPMLRREADGPWIEWPAVRLRVVHHPERDIVAVVGPEPNMLWRSFSAELVARLRAVSPS
;
A
#
# COMPACT_ATOMS: atom_id res chain seq x y z
N MET A 1 -9.64 6.20 10.08
CA MET A 1 -9.26 7.39 9.29
C MET A 1 -10.18 7.41 8.09
N ASP A 2 -10.94 8.47 7.90
CA ASP A 2 -11.70 8.68 6.67
C ASP A 2 -10.74 9.18 5.60
N PHE A 3 -10.55 8.38 4.56
CA PHE A 3 -9.76 8.79 3.39
C PHE A 3 -10.69 9.60 2.48
N PRO A 4 -10.24 10.74 1.95
CA PRO A 4 -11.07 11.55 1.07
C PRO A 4 -11.46 10.73 -0.17
N PRO A 5 -12.70 10.86 -0.67
CA PRO A 5 -13.08 10.22 -1.93
C PRO A 5 -12.21 10.81 -3.04
N VAL A 6 -11.43 9.95 -3.71
CA VAL A 6 -10.65 10.34 -4.87
C VAL A 6 -11.55 10.28 -6.11
N VAL A 7 -11.75 11.45 -6.71
CA VAL A 7 -12.52 11.62 -7.94
C VAL A 7 -11.59 12.17 -9.03
N ASP A 8 -11.80 11.72 -10.26
CA ASP A 8 -11.16 12.23 -11.49
C ASP A 8 -9.64 11.95 -11.64
N LEU A 9 -9.26 10.66 -11.60
CA LEU A 9 -7.90 10.23 -11.92
C LEU A 9 -7.63 10.24 -13.43
N ARG A 10 -6.47 10.75 -13.83
CA ARG A 10 -5.99 10.81 -15.23
C ARG A 10 -5.35 9.49 -15.61
N SER A 11 -6.08 8.70 -16.41
CA SER A 11 -5.61 7.41 -16.95
C SER A 11 -4.90 6.54 -15.88
N PRO A 12 -5.57 6.23 -14.76
CA PRO A 12 -4.93 5.55 -13.62
C PRO A 12 -4.35 4.18 -14.00
N ALA A 13 -3.18 3.80 -13.48
CA ALA A 13 -2.72 2.39 -13.44
C ALA A 13 -2.42 1.95 -12.02
N ALA A 14 -2.74 0.70 -11.71
CA ALA A 14 -2.30 0.09 -10.46
C ALA A 14 -0.90 -0.49 -10.59
N VAL A 15 -0.03 -0.20 -9.63
CA VAL A 15 1.27 -0.87 -9.47
C VAL A 15 1.32 -1.45 -8.06
N ILE A 16 1.53 -2.76 -7.99
CA ILE A 16 1.50 -3.52 -6.74
C ILE A 16 2.92 -4.01 -6.46
N ALA A 17 3.48 -3.61 -5.33
CA ALA A 17 4.78 -4.04 -4.86
C ALA A 17 4.65 -4.55 -3.42
N PHE A 18 4.66 -5.88 -3.28
CA PHE A 18 4.80 -6.48 -1.96
C PHE A 18 6.27 -6.65 -1.62
N SER A 19 6.64 -6.31 -0.38
CA SER A 19 7.94 -6.67 0.18
C SER A 19 7.90 -8.11 0.68
N GLY A 20 8.99 -8.86 0.46
CA GLY A 20 9.05 -10.27 0.84
C GLY A 20 9.78 -11.14 -0.17
N TRP A 21 9.24 -12.34 -0.41
CA TRP A 21 9.86 -13.37 -1.23
C TRP A 21 9.93 -12.97 -2.71
N ASN A 22 8.95 -12.20 -3.18
CA ASN A 22 8.90 -11.73 -4.57
C ASN A 22 9.83 -10.54 -4.86
N ASP A 23 10.48 -9.96 -3.85
CA ASP A 23 11.15 -8.66 -3.96
C ASP A 23 12.68 -8.77 -3.82
N ALA A 24 13.28 -9.51 -4.76
CA ALA A 24 14.72 -9.70 -4.78
C ALA A 24 15.47 -8.36 -4.87
N GLY A 25 16.27 -8.05 -3.84
CA GLY A 25 17.02 -6.80 -3.75
C GLY A 25 16.16 -5.56 -3.55
N ASN A 26 14.91 -5.71 -3.05
CA ASN A 26 13.93 -4.64 -2.83
C ASN A 26 13.54 -3.85 -4.10
N ALA A 27 13.79 -4.40 -5.29
CA ALA A 27 13.63 -3.65 -6.54
C ALA A 27 12.20 -3.11 -6.75
N ALA A 28 11.17 -3.88 -6.39
CA ALA A 28 9.79 -3.47 -6.56
C ALA A 28 9.36 -2.48 -5.46
N SER A 29 9.67 -2.77 -4.19
CA SER A 29 9.28 -1.89 -3.08
C SER A 29 10.04 -0.55 -3.10
N ASP A 30 11.32 -0.54 -3.50
CA ASP A 30 12.11 0.68 -3.62
C ASP A 30 11.62 1.57 -4.77
N LEU A 31 11.23 0.99 -5.92
CA LEU A 31 10.65 1.75 -7.02
C LEU A 31 9.38 2.50 -6.57
N ILE A 32 8.47 1.80 -5.88
CA ILE A 32 7.23 2.42 -5.43
C ILE A 32 7.49 3.45 -4.32
N THR A 33 8.41 3.15 -3.40
CA THR A 33 8.84 4.12 -2.38
C THR A 33 9.42 5.38 -3.02
N HIS A 34 10.24 5.22 -4.05
CA HIS A 34 10.81 6.34 -4.79
C HIS A 34 9.72 7.20 -5.44
N LEU A 35 8.75 6.59 -6.12
CA LEU A 35 7.62 7.32 -6.73
C LEU A 35 6.79 8.08 -5.70
N ILE A 36 6.50 7.47 -4.55
CA ILE A 36 5.76 8.12 -3.46
C ILE A 36 6.52 9.32 -2.89
N ALA A 37 7.85 9.25 -2.82
CA ALA A 37 8.69 10.33 -2.32
C ALA A 37 8.91 11.45 -3.34
N ALA A 38 8.98 11.10 -4.63
CA ALA A 38 9.32 12.03 -5.71
C ALA A 38 8.14 12.89 -6.18
N TYR A 39 6.90 12.45 -5.98
CA TYR A 39 5.70 13.08 -6.52
C TYR A 39 4.64 13.32 -5.45
N PRO A 40 3.78 14.35 -5.61
CA PRO A 40 2.64 14.53 -4.73
C PRO A 40 1.68 13.36 -4.85
N GLY A 41 0.92 13.10 -3.80
CA GLY A 41 0.02 11.96 -3.77
C GLY A 41 -1.06 12.06 -2.71
N THR A 42 -2.08 11.23 -2.89
CA THR A 42 -3.27 11.18 -2.04
C THR A 42 -3.44 9.77 -1.48
N ASP A 43 -3.59 9.62 -0.17
CA ASP A 43 -3.81 8.31 0.44
C ASP A 43 -5.23 7.80 0.14
N LEU A 44 -5.32 6.56 -0.34
CA LEU A 44 -6.58 5.88 -0.63
C LEU A 44 -7.01 4.93 0.50
N GLY A 45 -6.08 4.58 1.37
CA GLY A 45 -6.35 3.75 2.52
C GLY A 45 -5.29 2.70 2.78
N ARG A 46 -5.65 1.75 3.64
CA ARG A 46 -4.83 0.58 3.93
C ARG A 46 -5.70 -0.65 4.21
N ILE A 47 -5.11 -1.81 4.02
CA ILE A 47 -5.57 -3.11 4.50
C ILE A 47 -4.68 -3.48 5.68
N ASP A 48 -5.24 -3.43 6.88
CA ASP A 48 -4.55 -3.65 8.16
C ASP A 48 -5.28 -4.67 9.05
N ASP A 49 -6.19 -5.47 8.46
CA ASP A 49 -6.91 -6.52 9.19
C ASP A 49 -5.93 -7.60 9.68
N GLU A 50 -5.86 -7.76 11.00
CA GLU A 50 -4.94 -8.65 11.70
C GLU A 50 -5.09 -10.12 11.24
N ARG A 51 -6.27 -10.51 10.73
CA ARG A 51 -6.54 -11.87 10.25
C ARG A 51 -5.61 -12.33 9.13
N TYR A 52 -4.97 -11.39 8.43
CA TYR A 52 -4.12 -11.72 7.31
C TYR A 52 -2.66 -11.97 7.74
N TRP A 53 -2.25 -11.49 8.92
CA TRP A 53 -0.86 -11.44 9.36
C TRP A 53 -0.56 -12.45 10.46
N ASP A 54 0.60 -13.09 10.38
CA ASP A 54 1.21 -13.78 11.52
C ASP A 54 2.25 -12.84 12.15
N PHE A 55 1.95 -12.27 13.31
CA PHE A 55 2.82 -11.29 13.97
C PHE A 55 4.14 -11.88 14.51
N GLN A 56 4.31 -13.20 14.55
CA GLN A 56 5.60 -13.81 14.85
C GLN A 56 6.54 -13.76 13.65
N HIS A 57 5.98 -13.82 12.44
CA HIS A 57 6.68 -13.72 11.17
C HIS A 57 6.82 -12.26 10.71
N THR A 58 5.71 -11.56 10.60
CA THR A 58 5.62 -10.15 10.16
C THR A 58 5.46 -9.26 11.39
N ARG A 59 6.58 -8.97 12.05
CA ARG A 59 6.58 -8.31 13.37
C ARG A 59 6.18 -6.83 13.27
N PRO A 60 5.27 -6.35 14.16
CA PRO A 60 5.05 -4.92 14.34
C PRO A 60 6.34 -4.20 14.77
N MET A 61 6.52 -2.97 14.30
CA MET A 61 7.71 -2.18 14.58
C MET A 61 7.41 -1.07 15.59
N LEU A 62 8.28 -0.92 16.59
CA LEU A 62 8.25 0.26 17.46
C LEU A 62 8.85 1.45 16.71
N ARG A 63 8.05 2.47 16.45
CA ARG A 63 8.49 3.77 15.95
C ARG A 63 8.65 4.75 17.11
N ARG A 64 9.58 5.69 16.96
CA ARG A 64 9.86 6.74 17.95
C ARG A 64 9.85 8.07 17.25
N GLU A 65 8.90 8.92 17.60
CA GLU A 65 8.74 10.26 17.05
C GLU A 65 8.72 11.30 18.18
N ALA A 66 8.64 12.59 17.81
CA ALA A 66 8.75 13.69 18.76
C ALA A 66 7.59 13.73 19.78
N ASP A 67 6.43 13.16 19.42
CA ASP A 67 5.23 13.04 20.24
C ASP A 67 5.20 11.77 21.11
N GLY A 68 6.14 10.84 20.89
CA GLY A 68 6.30 9.62 21.67
C GLY A 68 6.50 8.37 20.82
N PRO A 69 6.65 7.20 21.46
CA PRO A 69 6.71 5.94 20.76
C PRO A 69 5.31 5.47 20.32
N TRP A 70 5.21 4.90 19.12
CA TRP A 70 4.00 4.25 18.62
C TRP A 70 4.33 2.93 17.91
N ILE A 71 3.35 2.04 17.77
CA ILE A 71 3.53 0.74 17.12
C ILE A 71 3.02 0.82 15.69
N GLU A 72 3.91 0.58 14.74
CA GLU A 72 3.55 0.36 13.34
C GLU A 72 3.19 -1.10 13.13
N TRP A 73 1.90 -1.34 12.94
CA TRP A 73 1.37 -2.64 12.57
C TRP A 73 1.58 -2.90 11.07
N PRO A 74 1.80 -4.17 10.66
CA PRO A 74 1.86 -4.52 9.25
C PRO A 74 0.56 -4.11 8.53
N ALA A 75 0.70 -3.53 7.35
CA ALA A 75 -0.43 -3.13 6.53
C ALA A 75 0.00 -3.00 5.06
N VAL A 76 -0.94 -3.26 4.15
CA VAL A 76 -0.79 -2.90 2.74
C VAL A 76 -1.48 -1.56 2.51
N ARG A 77 -0.70 -0.55 2.12
CA ARG A 77 -1.15 0.83 1.91
C ARG A 77 -1.45 1.06 0.44
N LEU A 78 -2.50 1.83 0.16
CA LEU A 78 -2.90 2.26 -1.16
C LEU A 78 -2.78 3.78 -1.24
N ARG A 79 -2.07 4.28 -2.25
CA ARG A 79 -1.84 5.72 -2.45
C ARG A 79 -1.86 6.05 -3.94
N VAL A 80 -2.48 7.16 -4.30
CA VAL A 80 -2.32 7.75 -5.63
C VAL A 80 -1.04 8.55 -5.66
N VAL A 81 -0.21 8.32 -6.67
CA VAL A 81 0.92 9.14 -7.05
C VAL A 81 0.54 9.94 -8.29
N HIS A 82 0.59 11.27 -8.20
CA HIS A 82 0.23 12.18 -9.28
C HIS A 82 1.44 12.45 -10.18
N HIS A 83 1.76 11.51 -11.07
CA HIS A 83 2.83 11.66 -12.04
C HIS A 83 2.38 12.57 -13.21
N PRO A 84 3.27 13.39 -13.82
CA PRO A 84 2.88 14.29 -14.92
C PRO A 84 2.12 13.61 -16.06
N GLU A 85 2.51 12.38 -16.42
CA GLU A 85 1.92 11.63 -17.54
C GLU A 85 0.61 10.89 -17.19
N ARG A 86 0.43 10.46 -15.94
CA ARG A 86 -0.77 9.71 -15.49
C ARG A 86 -0.82 9.63 -13.97
N ASP A 87 -1.95 9.22 -13.42
CA ASP A 87 -2.03 8.82 -12.02
C ASP A 87 -1.62 7.35 -11.83
N ILE A 88 -0.90 7.07 -10.75
CA ILE A 88 -0.45 5.72 -10.39
C ILE A 88 -1.04 5.36 -9.04
N VAL A 89 -1.86 4.31 -9.01
CA VAL A 89 -2.38 3.70 -7.79
C VAL A 89 -1.33 2.74 -7.25
N ALA A 90 -0.48 3.25 -6.37
CA ALA A 90 0.57 2.49 -5.71
C ALA A 90 0.00 1.65 -4.57
N VAL A 91 0.29 0.36 -4.58
CA VAL A 91 -0.04 -0.60 -3.51
C VAL A 91 1.28 -1.11 -2.94
N VAL A 92 1.54 -0.84 -1.67
CA VAL A 92 2.83 -1.15 -1.02
C VAL A 92 2.63 -1.70 0.39
N GLY A 93 3.38 -2.75 0.73
CA GLY A 93 3.36 -3.37 2.05
C GLY A 93 3.89 -4.81 2.02
N PRO A 94 3.91 -5.53 3.15
CA PRO A 94 4.31 -6.92 3.17
C PRO A 94 3.30 -7.82 2.44
N GLU A 95 3.78 -8.95 1.91
CA GLU A 95 2.90 -10.03 1.44
C GLU A 95 2.01 -10.58 2.57
N PRO A 96 0.75 -10.98 2.28
CA PRO A 96 -0.10 -11.60 3.27
C PRO A 96 0.40 -12.97 3.72
N ASN A 97 0.40 -13.24 5.04
CA ASN A 97 0.77 -14.57 5.54
C ASN A 97 -0.37 -15.58 5.38
N MET A 98 -1.62 -15.12 5.53
CA MET A 98 -2.81 -15.97 5.55
C MET A 98 -3.92 -15.41 4.66
N LEU A 99 -4.89 -16.27 4.32
CA LEU A 99 -6.15 -15.90 3.66
C LEU A 99 -5.99 -15.12 2.34
N TRP A 100 -4.99 -15.49 1.51
CA TRP A 100 -4.69 -14.87 0.22
C TRP A 100 -5.91 -14.62 -0.67
N ARG A 101 -6.88 -15.54 -0.72
CA ARG A 101 -8.11 -15.37 -1.52
C ARG A 101 -8.95 -14.19 -1.03
N SER A 102 -9.13 -14.08 0.28
CA SER A 102 -9.88 -12.98 0.90
C SER A 102 -9.14 -11.66 0.74
N PHE A 103 -7.83 -11.66 1.02
CA PHE A 103 -6.98 -10.48 0.84
C PHE A 103 -7.02 -9.96 -0.61
N SER A 104 -6.87 -10.86 -1.59
CA SER A 104 -6.90 -10.51 -3.01
C SER A 104 -8.26 -9.95 -3.42
N ALA A 105 -9.36 -10.54 -2.94
CA ALA A 105 -10.71 -10.05 -3.21
C ALA A 105 -10.92 -8.64 -2.65
N GLU A 106 -10.45 -8.38 -1.43
CA GLU A 106 -10.51 -7.07 -0.80
C GLU A 106 -9.67 -6.03 -1.56
N LEU A 107 -8.43 -6.38 -1.91
CA LEU A 107 -7.54 -5.51 -2.68
C LEU A 107 -8.15 -5.14 -4.04
N VAL A 108 -8.67 -6.13 -4.77
CA VAL A 108 -9.34 -5.91 -6.06
C VAL A 108 -10.58 -5.03 -5.89
N ALA A 109 -11.38 -5.23 -4.83
CA ALA A 109 -12.54 -4.40 -4.57
C ALA A 109 -12.14 -2.93 -4.34
N ARG A 110 -11.06 -2.67 -3.58
CA ARG A 110 -10.52 -1.33 -3.37
C ARG A 110 -9.97 -0.71 -4.66
N LEU A 111 -9.25 -1.47 -5.48
CA LEU A 111 -8.72 -0.97 -6.76
C LEU A 111 -9.84 -0.65 -7.76
N ARG A 112 -10.93 -1.44 -7.80
CA ARG A 112 -12.07 -1.16 -8.68
C ARG A 112 -12.74 0.18 -8.37
N ALA A 113 -12.70 0.64 -7.12
CA ALA A 113 -13.26 1.95 -6.75
C ALA A 113 -12.57 3.13 -7.46
N VAL A 114 -11.33 2.94 -7.93
CA VAL A 114 -10.54 3.97 -8.64
C VAL A 114 -10.33 3.65 -10.13
N SER A 115 -10.98 2.60 -10.65
CA SER A 115 -11.02 2.22 -12.07
C SER A 115 -9.69 2.33 -12.84
N PRO A 116 -8.61 1.70 -12.36
CA PRO A 116 -7.34 1.66 -13.10
C PRO A 116 -7.51 0.91 -14.43
N SER A 117 -6.73 1.33 -15.43
CA SER A 117 -6.64 0.72 -16.77
C SER A 117 -6.25 -0.75 -16.74
#